data_AF-S6F0P9-F1
#
_entry.id   AF-S6F0P9-F1
#
_cell.length_a   1.000
_cell.length_b   1.000
_cell.length_c   1.000
_cell.angle_alpha   90.00
_cell.angle_beta   90.00
_cell.angle_gamma   90.00
#
_symmetry.space_group_name_H-M   'P 1'
#
loop_
_entity.id
_entity.type
_entity.pdbx_description
1 polymer ?
#
loop_
_entity_poly.entity_id
_entity_poly.type
_entity_poly.pdbx_seq_one_letter_code
_entity_poly.pdbx_strand_id
1 'polypeptide(L)'
;MTDNSKNIRWYNLALMAFVSVWGFGNVVNNYANQGLTVVVSWVLIIALYFVPYALMVGELGSTFKDAKGGVSTWIRETMSPTLAYLAGWTYWVVHIPYLAQKPQSVLIALGWTIKQDGSLIKSMDSLVAQGITLVVFLVFLWIASRGVTSLKRIGTIAGTSTFIMSILYILLMVAAPAIRGIEPATTNITFKTIMPEFNFAYFTTLSMLVFAVGGCEKISPYVNNMKNSSKEFPRGMIILAVMVTVSAILGSIAMGMMFDSNNIPKDLMMNGQYYAFQKLGEYYGVGKLLLIIYALANMLAQISALVFSIDAPLKVLLSDADSRYIPKALTKTNKYGAPINGYYMTAVLVGILIMIPALGIRDMNALFDWLLKLNSVVMPLRYLWVFLAFIMLKKAAGKFKADYKFVKNDKFALIIGVWCFVFTAFACIMGMFPNGVETYSSQWWFQIVLNVLTPFALLGLGLILPKIASKTN
;
A
#
# COMPACT_ATOMS: atom_id res chain seq x y z
N MET A 1 17.52 -15.89 -29.23
CA MET A 1 16.42 -15.15 -29.89
C MET A 1 16.38 -13.74 -29.31
N THR A 2 16.90 -12.80 -30.10
CA THR A 2 16.72 -11.34 -30.15
C THR A 2 16.52 -10.53 -28.86
N ASP A 3 17.56 -9.72 -28.61
CA ASP A 3 17.76 -8.61 -27.67
C ASP A 3 16.80 -7.42 -27.90
N ASN A 4 15.49 -7.65 -27.81
CA ASN A 4 14.45 -6.64 -28.08
C ASN A 4 13.63 -6.23 -26.83
N SER A 5 14.10 -6.55 -25.61
CA SER A 5 13.34 -6.36 -24.37
C SER A 5 13.71 -5.12 -23.55
N LYS A 6 14.82 -4.42 -23.87
CA LYS A 6 15.30 -3.25 -23.09
C LYS A 6 14.77 -1.91 -23.60
N ASN A 7 13.45 -1.73 -23.52
CA ASN A 7 12.77 -0.52 -24.04
C ASN A 7 12.31 0.45 -22.95
N ILE A 8 12.48 0.13 -21.67
CA ILE A 8 12.02 1.02 -20.59
C ILE A 8 13.02 2.16 -20.41
N ARG A 9 12.51 3.39 -20.49
CA ARG A 9 13.24 4.64 -20.22
C ARG A 9 12.93 5.13 -18.81
N TRP A 10 13.75 6.02 -18.27
CA TRP A 10 13.58 6.55 -16.91
C TRP A 10 12.20 7.17 -16.64
N TYR A 11 11.59 7.83 -17.63
CA TYR A 11 10.27 8.44 -17.49
C TYR A 11 9.13 7.40 -17.47
N ASN A 12 9.25 6.33 -18.26
CA ASN A 12 8.31 5.21 -18.21
C ASN A 12 8.36 4.55 -16.83
N LEU A 13 9.56 4.30 -16.32
CA LEU A 13 9.76 3.75 -14.98
C LEU A 13 9.19 4.68 -13.90
N ALA A 14 9.49 5.98 -13.97
CA ALA A 14 8.99 6.96 -13.00
C ALA A 14 7.45 6.97 -12.95
N LEU A 15 6.79 6.97 -14.12
CA LEU A 15 5.33 6.91 -14.22
C LEU A 15 4.77 5.58 -13.68
N MET A 16 5.37 4.44 -14.05
CA MET A 16 4.97 3.13 -13.55
C MET A 16 5.09 3.03 -12.03
N ALA A 17 6.20 3.54 -11.48
CA ALA A 17 6.43 3.59 -10.06
C ALA A 17 5.45 4.54 -9.37
N PHE A 18 5.18 5.70 -9.99
CA PHE A 18 4.27 6.68 -9.43
C PHE A 18 2.85 6.13 -9.32
N VAL A 19 2.33 5.52 -10.39
CA VAL A 19 1.01 4.86 -10.38
C VAL A 19 0.97 3.66 -9.40
N SER A 20 2.12 3.04 -9.11
CA SER A 20 2.20 1.92 -8.16
C SER A 20 2.26 2.34 -6.69
N VAL A 21 2.85 3.50 -6.39
CA VAL A 21 3.01 4.03 -5.03
C VAL A 21 1.86 4.97 -4.65
N TRP A 22 1.45 5.81 -5.60
CA TRP A 22 0.47 6.86 -5.35
C TRP A 22 -0.95 6.42 -5.71
N GLY A 23 -1.90 6.77 -4.85
CA GLY A 23 -3.33 6.67 -5.12
C GLY A 23 -4.09 7.73 -4.32
N PHE A 24 -5.28 8.12 -4.80
CA PHE A 24 -6.08 9.17 -4.17
C PHE A 24 -6.39 8.92 -2.70
N GLY A 25 -6.71 7.67 -2.36
CA GLY A 25 -6.94 7.23 -1.00
C GLY A 25 -5.78 7.54 -0.05
N ASN A 26 -4.53 7.58 -0.53
CA ASN A 26 -3.39 7.95 0.32
C ASN A 26 -3.52 9.38 0.84
N VAL A 27 -3.98 10.30 0.00
CA VAL A 27 -4.21 11.71 0.39
C VAL A 27 -5.43 11.81 1.30
N VAL A 28 -6.56 11.22 0.87
CA VAL A 28 -7.82 11.27 1.62
C VAL A 28 -7.67 10.68 3.02
N ASN A 29 -7.04 9.51 3.14
CA ASN A 29 -6.95 8.79 4.41
C ASN A 29 -5.95 9.44 5.38
N ASN A 30 -4.85 10.02 4.87
CA ASN A 30 -3.92 10.74 5.74
C ASN A 30 -4.49 12.11 6.15
N TYR A 31 -5.25 12.79 5.27
CA TYR A 31 -6.04 13.96 5.66
C TYR A 31 -7.09 13.61 6.72
N ALA A 32 -7.81 12.50 6.56
CA ALA A 32 -8.79 12.05 7.54
C ALA A 32 -8.18 11.77 8.93
N ASN A 33 -6.90 11.38 9.01
CA ASN A 33 -6.21 11.12 10.27
C ASN A 33 -5.70 12.39 10.98
N GLN A 34 -5.31 13.43 10.22
CA GLN A 34 -4.50 14.54 10.75
C GLN A 34 -5.04 15.94 10.39
N GLY A 35 -6.06 16.03 9.53
CA GLY A 35 -6.46 17.28 8.91
C GLY A 35 -5.30 17.92 8.15
N LEU A 36 -5.27 19.25 8.10
CA LEU A 36 -4.23 20.00 7.38
C LEU A 36 -2.82 19.86 7.98
N THR A 37 -2.68 19.39 9.23
CA THR A 37 -1.35 19.14 9.82
C THR A 37 -0.56 18.08 9.03
N VAL A 38 -1.27 17.24 8.28
CA VAL A 38 -0.69 16.26 7.36
C VAL A 38 0.26 16.88 6.33
N VAL A 39 0.09 18.16 5.97
CA VAL A 39 0.98 18.84 5.01
C VAL A 39 2.40 18.92 5.57
N VAL A 40 2.56 19.29 6.84
CA VAL A 40 3.88 19.32 7.50
C VAL A 40 4.41 17.90 7.68
N SER A 41 3.54 16.95 8.05
CA SER A 41 3.90 15.54 8.17
C SER A 41 4.39 14.94 6.85
N TRP A 42 3.79 15.33 5.72
CA TRP A 42 4.25 14.95 4.39
C TRP A 42 5.66 15.46 4.13
N VAL A 43 5.93 16.74 4.38
CA VAL A 43 7.27 17.32 4.21
C VAL A 43 8.30 16.53 5.03
N LEU A 44 7.99 16.22 6.30
CA LEU A 44 8.87 15.45 7.17
C LEU A 44 9.09 14.02 6.65
N ILE A 45 8.03 13.29 6.32
CA ILE A 45 8.12 11.91 5.83
C ILE A 45 8.83 11.84 4.48
N ILE A 46 8.60 12.81 3.61
CA ILE A 46 9.24 12.86 2.31
C ILE A 46 10.76 13.07 2.48
N ALA A 47 11.15 14.07 3.26
CA ALA A 47 12.54 14.42 3.45
C ALA A 47 13.32 13.37 4.26
N LEU A 48 12.74 12.91 5.37
CA LEU A 48 13.43 12.06 6.35
C LEU A 48 13.31 10.56 6.06
N TYR A 49 12.36 10.14 5.20
CA TYR A 49 12.08 8.74 4.98
C TYR A 49 11.97 8.37 3.50
N PHE A 50 11.01 8.94 2.75
CA PHE A 50 10.71 8.48 1.40
C PHE A 50 11.81 8.77 0.38
N VAL A 51 12.40 9.97 0.39
CA VAL A 51 13.51 10.31 -0.50
C VAL A 51 14.71 9.38 -0.22
N PRO A 52 15.22 9.25 1.02
CA PRO A 52 16.23 8.25 1.34
C PRO A 52 15.88 6.85 0.85
N TYR A 53 14.66 6.39 1.11
CA TYR A 53 14.18 5.07 0.75
C TYR A 53 14.20 4.83 -0.77
N ALA A 54 13.63 5.75 -1.56
CA ALA A 54 13.63 5.66 -3.02
C ALA A 54 15.05 5.62 -3.59
N LEU A 55 15.96 6.40 -3.03
CA LEU A 55 17.35 6.44 -3.47
C LEU A 55 18.13 5.18 -3.06
N MET A 56 17.88 4.61 -1.87
CA MET A 56 18.44 3.32 -1.45
C MET A 56 17.96 2.17 -2.35
N VAL A 57 16.68 2.16 -2.73
CA VAL A 57 16.15 1.23 -3.74
C VAL A 57 16.87 1.43 -5.08
N GLY A 58 17.12 2.68 -5.47
CA GLY A 58 17.96 3.04 -6.62
C GLY A 58 19.32 2.35 -6.61
N GLU A 59 20.03 2.40 -5.48
CA GLU A 59 21.34 1.79 -5.31
C GLU A 59 21.28 0.25 -5.31
N LEU A 60 20.35 -0.35 -4.55
CA LEU A 60 20.14 -1.80 -4.54
C LEU A 60 19.81 -2.33 -5.94
N GLY A 61 18.89 -1.68 -6.65
CA GLY A 61 18.51 -2.03 -8.01
C GLY A 61 19.67 -1.91 -9.00
N SER A 62 20.53 -0.89 -8.86
CA SER A 62 21.71 -0.74 -9.71
C SER A 62 22.80 -1.78 -9.41
N THR A 63 22.90 -2.21 -8.15
CA THR A 63 23.90 -3.18 -7.69
C THR A 63 23.54 -4.59 -8.14
N PHE A 64 22.27 -4.97 -7.99
CA PHE A 64 21.75 -6.29 -8.34
C PHE A 64 20.99 -6.27 -9.68
N LYS A 65 21.47 -5.48 -10.65
CA LYS A 65 20.83 -5.27 -11.96
C LYS A 65 20.73 -6.50 -12.87
N ASP A 66 21.35 -7.61 -12.49
CA ASP A 66 21.30 -8.88 -13.21
C ASP A 66 20.43 -9.90 -12.45
N ALA A 67 20.08 -9.60 -11.19
CA ALA A 67 19.15 -10.40 -10.42
C ALA A 67 17.71 -10.17 -10.90
N LYS A 68 16.93 -11.24 -10.99
CA LYS A 68 15.51 -11.17 -11.39
C LYS A 68 14.55 -11.02 -10.22
N GLY A 69 14.97 -11.41 -9.01
CA GLY A 69 14.14 -11.27 -7.82
C GLY A 69 14.47 -9.96 -7.11
N GLY A 70 13.45 -9.27 -6.62
CA GLY A 70 13.61 -8.01 -5.89
C GLY A 70 14.23 -8.24 -4.51
N VAL A 71 13.51 -7.87 -3.46
CA VAL A 71 14.04 -7.83 -2.09
C VAL A 71 14.55 -9.18 -1.59
N SER A 72 13.85 -10.28 -1.89
CA SER A 72 14.29 -11.62 -1.47
C SER A 72 15.65 -11.98 -2.08
N THR A 73 15.94 -11.56 -3.31
CA THR A 73 17.27 -11.79 -3.90
C THR A 73 18.31 -10.86 -3.30
N TRP A 74 17.99 -9.60 -3.04
CA TRP A 74 18.91 -8.71 -2.34
C TRP A 74 19.34 -9.29 -0.98
N ILE A 75 18.40 -9.86 -0.22
CA ILE A 75 18.69 -10.55 1.04
C ILE A 75 19.49 -11.84 0.81
N ARG A 76 19.18 -12.61 -0.23
CA ARG A 76 19.93 -13.84 -0.56
C ARG A 76 21.39 -13.56 -0.88
N GLU A 77 21.64 -12.54 -1.72
CA GLU A 77 23.00 -12.16 -2.16
C GLU A 77 23.82 -11.54 -1.03
N THR A 78 23.19 -10.79 -0.13
CA THR A 78 23.88 -10.08 0.95
C THR A 78 23.99 -10.89 2.24
N MET A 79 23.13 -11.89 2.46
CA MET A 79 23.03 -12.61 3.74
C MET A 79 22.94 -14.14 3.56
N SER A 80 21.72 -14.70 3.46
CA SER A 80 21.53 -16.15 3.44
C SER A 80 20.20 -16.58 2.80
N PRO A 81 20.10 -17.83 2.31
CA PRO A 81 18.85 -18.38 1.78
C PRO A 81 17.70 -18.41 2.80
N THR A 82 17.99 -18.70 4.08
CA THR A 82 16.96 -18.72 5.15
C THR A 82 16.32 -17.35 5.33
N LEU A 83 17.12 -16.28 5.36
CA LEU A 83 16.59 -14.91 5.48
C LEU A 83 15.85 -14.48 4.21
N ALA A 84 16.30 -14.91 3.04
CA ALA A 84 15.61 -14.66 1.79
C ALA A 84 14.21 -15.31 1.76
N TYR A 85 14.08 -16.52 2.32
CA TYR A 85 12.79 -17.17 2.53
C TYR A 85 11.90 -16.36 3.47
N LEU A 86 12.41 -15.93 4.63
CA LEU A 86 11.62 -15.13 5.59
C LEU A 86 11.20 -13.77 5.00
N ALA A 87 12.06 -13.15 4.19
CA ALA A 87 11.71 -11.96 3.44
C ALA A 87 10.56 -12.25 2.47
N GLY A 88 10.66 -13.31 1.65
CA GLY A 88 9.59 -13.74 0.75
C GLY A 88 8.28 -14.05 1.48
N TRP A 89 8.34 -14.78 2.59
CA TRP A 89 7.20 -15.05 3.45
C TRP A 89 6.56 -13.77 3.97
N THR A 90 7.37 -12.87 4.53
CA THR A 90 6.90 -11.57 5.02
C THR A 90 6.18 -10.80 3.92
N TYR A 91 6.77 -10.72 2.72
CA TYR A 91 6.19 -10.03 1.56
C TYR A 91 4.79 -10.56 1.19
N TRP A 92 4.62 -11.87 1.22
CA TRP A 92 3.34 -12.51 0.91
C TRP A 92 2.34 -12.37 2.06
N VAL A 93 2.75 -12.69 3.29
CA VAL A 93 1.81 -12.82 4.41
C VAL A 93 1.26 -11.48 4.88
N VAL A 94 2.06 -10.41 4.83
CA VAL A 94 1.57 -9.05 5.14
C VAL A 94 0.63 -8.50 4.07
N HIS A 95 0.49 -9.22 2.94
CA HIS A 95 -0.49 -8.91 1.89
C HIS A 95 -1.88 -9.47 2.20
N ILE A 96 -2.02 -10.39 3.16
CA ILE A 96 -3.32 -10.99 3.54
C ILE A 96 -4.33 -9.94 4.04
N PRO A 97 -3.98 -8.99 4.95
CA PRO A 97 -4.92 -7.94 5.35
C PRO A 97 -5.38 -7.05 4.19
N TYR A 98 -4.53 -6.87 3.17
CA TYR A 98 -4.89 -6.13 1.96
C TYR A 98 -5.86 -6.91 1.09
N LEU A 99 -5.71 -8.23 0.98
CA LEU A 99 -6.69 -9.09 0.33
C LEU A 99 -8.06 -9.06 1.03
N ALA A 100 -8.08 -8.95 2.36
CA ALA A 100 -9.33 -8.76 3.11
C ALA A 100 -9.99 -7.40 2.85
N GLN A 101 -9.19 -6.34 2.62
CA GLN A 101 -9.68 -4.97 2.41
C GLN A 101 -10.32 -4.75 1.04
N LYS A 102 -9.80 -5.42 0.00
CA LYS A 102 -10.22 -5.18 -1.39
C LYS A 102 -11.68 -5.51 -1.69
N PRO A 103 -12.23 -6.66 -1.27
CA PRO A 103 -13.64 -6.96 -1.46
C PRO A 103 -14.56 -5.91 -0.79
N GLN A 104 -14.19 -5.40 0.41
CA GLN A 104 -14.94 -4.30 1.05
C GLN A 104 -14.93 -3.05 0.17
N SER A 105 -13.77 -2.71 -0.40
CA SER A 105 -13.62 -1.55 -1.29
C SER A 105 -14.45 -1.68 -2.58
N VAL A 106 -14.59 -2.90 -3.11
CA VAL A 106 -15.48 -3.20 -4.25
C VAL A 106 -16.94 -2.96 -3.87
N LEU A 107 -17.38 -3.46 -2.71
CA LEU A 107 -18.75 -3.28 -2.22
C LEU A 107 -19.09 -1.81 -1.96
N ILE A 108 -18.16 -1.05 -1.36
CA ILE A 108 -18.32 0.38 -1.13
C ILE A 108 -18.45 1.13 -2.47
N ALA A 109 -17.55 0.86 -3.43
CA ALA A 109 -17.60 1.48 -4.76
C ALA A 109 -18.91 1.15 -5.51
N LEU A 110 -19.37 -0.09 -5.41
CA LEU A 110 -20.65 -0.52 -5.97
C LEU A 110 -21.83 0.21 -5.30
N GLY A 111 -21.81 0.35 -3.97
CA GLY A 111 -22.83 1.09 -3.23
C GLY A 111 -22.91 2.55 -3.63
N TRP A 112 -21.76 3.20 -3.82
CA TRP A 112 -21.68 4.56 -4.35
C TRP A 112 -22.13 4.67 -5.81
N THR A 113 -21.90 3.65 -6.63
CA THR A 113 -22.41 3.62 -8.01
C THR A 113 -23.93 3.54 -8.06
N ILE A 114 -24.55 2.72 -7.19
CA ILE A 114 -25.99 2.44 -7.20
C ILE A 114 -26.79 3.54 -6.47
N LYS A 115 -26.41 3.84 -5.21
CA LYS A 115 -27.17 4.75 -4.33
C LYS A 115 -26.66 6.19 -4.34
N GLN A 116 -25.38 6.39 -4.68
CA GLN A 116 -24.77 7.71 -4.84
C GLN A 116 -24.85 8.61 -3.58
N ASP A 117 -24.87 8.00 -2.40
CA ASP A 117 -24.95 8.68 -1.09
C ASP A 117 -24.19 7.94 0.05
N GLY A 118 -23.61 6.78 -0.23
CA GLY A 118 -22.90 5.95 0.77
C GLY A 118 -23.80 5.16 1.74
N SER A 119 -25.12 5.21 1.59
CA SER A 119 -26.08 4.59 2.54
C SER A 119 -26.12 3.06 2.47
N LEU A 120 -25.75 2.47 1.32
CA LEU A 120 -25.92 1.03 1.08
C LEU A 120 -25.17 0.17 2.10
N ILE A 121 -23.87 0.42 2.28
CA ILE A 121 -23.03 -0.38 3.19
C ILE A 121 -23.23 0.04 4.64
N LYS A 122 -23.48 1.34 4.88
CA LYS A 122 -23.69 1.89 6.23
C LYS A 122 -24.96 1.38 6.90
N SER A 123 -26.00 1.07 6.14
CA SER A 123 -27.27 0.55 6.67
C SER A 123 -27.29 -0.97 6.88
N MET A 124 -26.24 -1.68 6.44
CA MET A 124 -26.15 -3.12 6.63
C MET A 124 -25.58 -3.47 8.00
N ASP A 125 -26.11 -4.54 8.60
CA ASP A 125 -25.46 -5.17 9.74
C ASP A 125 -24.02 -5.56 9.41
N SER A 126 -23.11 -5.34 10.36
CA SER A 126 -21.69 -5.54 10.16
C SER A 126 -21.32 -7.01 9.85
N LEU A 127 -22.00 -7.99 10.42
CA LEU A 127 -21.74 -9.41 10.14
C LEU A 127 -22.26 -9.78 8.76
N VAL A 128 -23.43 -9.27 8.37
CA VAL A 128 -23.98 -9.48 7.02
C VAL A 128 -23.03 -8.90 5.97
N ALA A 129 -22.57 -7.66 6.12
CA ALA A 129 -21.69 -7.04 5.14
C ALA A 129 -20.27 -7.68 5.12
N GLN A 130 -19.74 -8.19 6.25
CA GLN A 130 -18.51 -9.00 6.21
C GLN A 130 -18.74 -10.38 5.59
N GLY A 131 -19.91 -11.00 5.78
CA GLY A 131 -20.30 -12.23 5.10
C GLY A 131 -20.34 -12.05 3.58
N ILE A 132 -20.93 -10.96 3.09
CA ILE A 132 -20.92 -10.60 1.67
C ILE A 132 -19.48 -10.35 1.19
N THR A 133 -18.67 -9.64 1.98
CA THR A 133 -17.24 -9.39 1.70
C THR A 133 -16.49 -10.72 1.51
N LEU A 134 -16.72 -11.70 2.39
CA LEU A 134 -16.12 -13.03 2.29
C LEU A 134 -16.58 -13.77 1.02
N VAL A 135 -17.87 -13.74 0.71
CA VAL A 135 -18.40 -14.37 -0.51
C VAL A 135 -17.77 -13.75 -1.76
N VAL A 136 -17.70 -12.41 -1.83
CA VAL A 136 -17.04 -11.70 -2.94
C VAL A 136 -15.58 -12.12 -3.06
N PHE A 137 -14.85 -12.19 -1.95
CA PHE A 137 -13.47 -12.67 -1.93
C PHE A 137 -13.35 -14.09 -2.49
N LEU A 138 -14.18 -15.04 -2.03
CA LEU A 138 -14.15 -16.43 -2.46
C LEU A 138 -14.49 -16.58 -3.95
N VAL A 139 -15.43 -15.79 -4.46
CA VAL A 139 -15.73 -15.73 -5.90
C VAL A 139 -14.51 -15.27 -6.68
N PHE A 140 -13.82 -14.21 -6.25
CA PHE A 140 -12.63 -13.72 -6.95
C PHE A 140 -11.41 -14.65 -6.80
N LEU A 141 -11.28 -15.37 -5.68
CA LEU A 141 -10.31 -16.43 -5.51
C LEU A 141 -10.56 -17.59 -6.49
N TRP A 142 -11.83 -17.97 -6.66
CA TRP A 142 -12.23 -18.95 -7.67
C TRP A 142 -11.93 -18.47 -9.09
N ILE A 143 -12.24 -17.22 -9.43
CA ILE A 143 -11.91 -16.60 -10.73
C ILE A 143 -10.39 -16.62 -10.95
N ALA A 144 -9.61 -16.21 -9.96
CA ALA A 144 -8.15 -16.22 -10.03
C ALA A 144 -7.60 -17.64 -10.27
N SER A 145 -8.25 -18.67 -9.70
CA SER A 145 -7.83 -20.07 -9.86
C SER A 145 -8.00 -20.60 -11.30
N ARG A 146 -8.79 -19.90 -12.13
CA ARG A 146 -9.05 -20.24 -13.54
C ARG A 146 -8.13 -19.53 -14.54
N GLY A 147 -7.20 -18.70 -14.06
CA GLY A 147 -6.23 -18.01 -14.93
C GLY A 147 -6.85 -16.94 -15.82
N VAL A 148 -7.90 -16.25 -15.35
CA VAL A 148 -8.63 -15.24 -16.14
C VAL A 148 -7.76 -14.00 -16.40
N THR A 149 -7.37 -13.80 -17.66
CA THR A 149 -6.49 -12.69 -18.09
C THR A 149 -7.24 -11.43 -18.54
N SER A 150 -8.54 -11.51 -18.80
CA SER A 150 -9.37 -10.39 -19.28
C SER A 150 -9.42 -9.21 -18.31
N LEU A 151 -9.33 -9.49 -17.00
CA LEU A 151 -9.34 -8.48 -15.95
C LEU A 151 -8.10 -7.57 -15.94
N LYS A 152 -7.02 -7.96 -16.64
CA LYS A 152 -5.82 -7.12 -16.76
C LYS A 152 -6.08 -5.86 -17.57
N ARG A 153 -6.74 -5.97 -18.73
CA ARG A 153 -7.03 -4.81 -19.60
C ARG A 153 -8.01 -3.85 -18.94
N ILE A 154 -9.07 -4.41 -18.35
CA ILE A 154 -10.06 -3.64 -17.58
C ILE A 154 -9.38 -2.91 -16.43
N GLY A 155 -8.50 -3.60 -15.69
CA GLY A 155 -7.71 -3.00 -14.62
C GLY A 155 -6.80 -1.87 -15.05
N THR A 156 -6.12 -2.01 -16.20
CA THR A 156 -5.28 -0.93 -16.74
C THR A 156 -6.10 0.31 -17.05
N ILE A 157 -7.24 0.16 -17.74
CA ILE A 157 -8.11 1.30 -18.07
C ILE A 157 -8.65 1.92 -16.77
N ALA A 158 -9.22 1.10 -15.88
CA ALA A 158 -9.80 1.54 -14.63
C ALA A 158 -8.79 2.25 -13.71
N GLY A 159 -7.60 1.66 -13.54
CA GLY A 159 -6.52 2.25 -12.75
C GLY A 159 -5.95 3.54 -13.36
N THR A 160 -5.87 3.62 -14.69
CA THR A 160 -5.48 4.85 -15.39
C THR A 160 -6.55 5.92 -15.22
N SER A 161 -7.83 5.56 -15.33
CA SER A 161 -8.95 6.48 -15.11
C SER A 161 -8.96 7.03 -13.69
N THR A 162 -8.84 6.16 -12.66
CA THR A 162 -8.79 6.64 -11.28
C THR A 162 -7.59 7.55 -11.06
N PHE A 163 -6.42 7.20 -11.58
CA PHE A 163 -5.24 8.04 -11.52
C PHE A 163 -5.45 9.43 -12.14
N ILE A 164 -5.94 9.49 -13.39
CA ILE A 164 -6.21 10.76 -14.08
C ILE A 164 -7.22 11.59 -13.30
N MET A 165 -8.33 10.99 -12.86
CA MET A 165 -9.35 11.67 -12.08
C MET A 165 -8.80 12.24 -10.77
N SER A 166 -7.86 11.54 -10.15
CA SER A 166 -7.24 11.97 -8.90
C SER A 166 -6.34 13.21 -9.11
N ILE A 167 -5.60 13.26 -10.22
CA ILE A 167 -4.84 14.46 -10.59
C ILE A 167 -5.79 15.61 -10.98
N LEU A 168 -6.84 15.32 -11.73
CA LEU A 168 -7.88 16.31 -12.07
C LEU A 168 -8.55 16.89 -10.82
N TYR A 169 -8.83 16.05 -9.82
CA TYR A 169 -9.37 16.51 -8.54
C TYR A 169 -8.46 17.57 -7.90
N ILE A 170 -7.16 17.30 -7.83
CA ILE A 170 -6.19 18.24 -7.24
C ILE A 170 -6.22 19.58 -7.99
N LEU A 171 -6.12 19.53 -9.32
CA LEU A 171 -6.07 20.72 -10.17
C LEU A 171 -7.38 21.54 -10.07
N LEU A 172 -8.52 20.89 -10.19
CA LEU A 172 -9.83 21.53 -10.16
C LEU A 172 -10.17 22.06 -8.77
N MET A 173 -9.80 21.36 -7.70
CA MET A 173 -10.10 21.85 -6.35
C MET A 173 -9.21 23.03 -5.98
N VAL A 174 -7.91 22.99 -6.29
CA VAL A 174 -7.00 24.13 -6.07
C VAL A 174 -7.43 25.35 -6.88
N ALA A 175 -7.97 25.16 -8.10
CA ALA A 175 -8.48 26.24 -8.94
C ALA A 175 -9.90 26.73 -8.57
N ALA A 176 -10.66 25.97 -7.76
CA ALA A 176 -12.06 26.25 -7.47
C ALA A 176 -12.33 27.64 -6.85
N PRO A 177 -11.50 28.18 -5.93
CA PRO A 177 -11.72 29.53 -5.41
C PRO A 177 -11.61 30.60 -6.50
N ALA A 178 -10.65 30.48 -7.41
CA ALA A 178 -10.40 31.45 -8.46
C ALA A 178 -11.43 31.37 -9.60
N ILE A 179 -11.85 30.16 -9.98
CA ILE A 179 -12.74 29.93 -11.13
C ILE A 179 -14.22 29.97 -10.73
N ARG A 180 -14.55 29.50 -9.53
CA ARG A 180 -15.93 29.28 -9.08
C ARG A 180 -16.31 30.09 -7.84
N GLY A 181 -15.38 30.85 -7.26
CA GLY A 181 -15.64 31.62 -6.04
C GLY A 181 -15.91 30.75 -4.81
N ILE A 182 -15.44 29.49 -4.81
CA ILE A 182 -15.63 28.57 -3.68
C ILE A 182 -14.66 28.94 -2.57
N GLU A 183 -15.18 29.30 -1.40
CA GLU A 183 -14.36 29.55 -0.22
C GLU A 183 -13.79 28.25 0.36
N PRO A 184 -12.51 28.20 0.74
CA PRO A 184 -11.93 27.05 1.42
C PRO A 184 -12.68 26.70 2.72
N ALA A 185 -13.03 25.43 2.89
CA ALA A 185 -13.73 24.93 4.08
C ALA A 185 -12.90 25.09 5.36
N THR A 186 -11.59 24.82 5.30
CA THR A 186 -10.68 25.10 6.42
C THR A 186 -10.27 26.56 6.38
N THR A 187 -10.75 27.35 7.34
CA THR A 187 -10.42 28.77 7.50
C THR A 187 -9.25 28.97 8.48
N ASN A 188 -8.67 30.18 8.51
CA ASN A 188 -7.60 30.56 9.45
C ASN A 188 -6.33 29.68 9.40
N ILE A 189 -5.90 29.30 8.19
CA ILE A 189 -4.67 28.53 7.98
C ILE A 189 -3.47 29.41 8.34
N THR A 190 -2.83 29.12 9.48
CA THR A 190 -1.57 29.73 9.92
C THR A 190 -0.51 28.65 10.12
N PHE A 191 0.76 29.04 10.23
CA PHE A 191 1.83 28.07 10.52
C PHE A 191 1.57 27.28 11.82
N LYS A 192 0.98 27.92 12.83
CA LYS A 192 0.65 27.29 14.11
C LYS A 192 -0.45 26.24 13.96
N THR A 193 -1.46 26.46 13.12
CA THR A 193 -2.58 25.53 12.95
C THR A 193 -2.24 24.32 12.09
N ILE A 194 -1.21 24.41 11.25
CA ILE A 194 -0.73 23.29 10.43
C ILE A 194 0.47 22.54 11.03
N MET A 195 1.07 23.08 12.10
CA MET A 195 2.16 22.40 12.80
C MET A 195 1.58 21.27 13.66
N PRO A 196 1.98 19.99 13.45
CA PRO A 196 1.55 18.91 14.31
C PRO A 196 2.11 19.09 15.73
N GLU A 197 1.29 18.78 16.72
CA GLU A 197 1.78 18.53 18.07
C GLU A 197 2.45 17.16 18.08
N PHE A 198 3.76 17.11 18.34
CA PHE A 198 4.56 15.87 18.40
C PHE A 198 4.27 15.06 19.68
N ASN A 199 3.01 14.71 19.88
CA ASN A 199 2.51 13.92 21.00
C ASN A 199 2.28 12.46 20.58
N PHE A 200 1.83 11.63 21.54
CA PHE A 200 1.57 10.22 21.29
C PHE A 200 0.57 9.98 20.14
N ALA A 201 -0.51 10.77 20.08
CA ALA A 201 -1.54 10.65 19.05
C ALA A 201 -0.99 10.96 17.65
N TYR A 202 -0.11 11.96 17.51
CA TYR A 202 0.59 12.20 16.25
C TYR A 202 1.43 11.00 15.85
N PHE A 203 2.22 10.43 16.77
CA PHE A 203 3.08 9.31 16.45
C PHE A 203 2.32 8.05 16.00
N THR A 204 1.10 7.79 16.51
CA THR A 204 0.28 6.66 16.03
C THR A 204 -0.17 6.80 14.57
N THR A 205 -0.20 8.01 14.03
CA THR A 205 -0.59 8.26 12.63
C THR A 205 0.55 8.04 11.63
N LEU A 206 1.80 7.95 12.08
CA LEU A 206 2.97 7.83 11.20
C LEU A 206 2.95 6.57 10.34
N SER A 207 2.35 5.48 10.82
CA SER A 207 2.22 4.23 10.07
C SER A 207 1.49 4.43 8.74
N MET A 208 0.43 5.24 8.73
CA MET A 208 -0.36 5.57 7.54
C MET A 208 0.43 6.39 6.51
N LEU A 209 1.30 7.29 6.97
CA LEU A 209 2.18 8.06 6.10
C LEU A 209 3.27 7.16 5.49
N VAL A 210 3.91 6.31 6.30
CA VAL A 210 4.91 5.33 5.84
C VAL A 210 4.30 4.35 4.84
N PHE A 211 3.08 3.88 5.11
CA PHE A 211 2.33 3.01 4.22
C PHE A 211 2.04 3.67 2.88
N ALA A 212 1.64 4.94 2.89
CA ALA A 212 1.25 5.68 1.69
C ALA A 212 2.39 6.02 0.72
N VAL A 213 3.63 6.08 1.20
CA VAL A 213 4.84 6.30 0.35
C VAL A 213 5.62 5.02 0.09
N GLY A 214 5.13 3.91 0.62
CA GLY A 214 5.75 2.60 0.49
C GLY A 214 5.52 1.96 -0.89
N GLY A 215 6.41 1.04 -1.28
CA GLY A 215 6.19 0.20 -2.48
C GLY A 215 7.06 0.54 -3.69
N CYS A 216 7.95 1.53 -3.59
CA CYS A 216 8.85 1.90 -4.69
C CYS A 216 9.88 0.79 -5.01
N GLU A 217 10.13 -0.14 -4.11
CA GLU A 217 10.92 -1.35 -4.33
C GLU A 217 10.28 -2.33 -5.31
N LYS A 218 8.96 -2.29 -5.48
CA LYS A 218 8.24 -3.22 -6.38
C LYS A 218 8.59 -3.01 -7.84
N ILE A 219 9.11 -1.84 -8.21
CA ILE A 219 9.57 -1.58 -9.57
C ILE A 219 11.00 -2.05 -9.83
N SER A 220 11.72 -2.52 -8.81
CA SER A 220 13.08 -3.01 -8.96
C SER A 220 13.26 -4.13 -10.00
N PRO A 221 12.32 -5.09 -10.19
CA PRO A 221 12.48 -6.11 -11.24
C PRO A 221 12.49 -5.54 -12.67
N TYR A 222 12.02 -4.29 -12.87
CA TYR A 222 12.04 -3.64 -14.17
C TYR A 222 13.41 -3.04 -14.51
N VAL A 223 14.36 -3.00 -13.57
CA VAL A 223 15.71 -2.45 -13.80
C VAL A 223 16.41 -3.16 -14.97
N ASN A 224 16.24 -4.48 -15.11
CA ASN A 224 16.87 -5.28 -16.17
C ASN A 224 16.28 -4.99 -17.56
N ASN A 225 15.07 -4.44 -17.62
CA ASN A 225 14.36 -4.11 -18.86
C ASN A 225 14.61 -2.65 -19.30
N MET A 226 15.48 -1.93 -18.60
CA MET A 226 15.85 -0.56 -18.94
C MET A 226 16.98 -0.50 -19.96
N LYS A 227 16.96 0.53 -20.81
CA LYS A 227 18.00 0.76 -21.81
C LYS A 227 19.38 1.01 -21.18
N ASN A 228 19.42 1.87 -20.16
CA ASN A 228 20.62 2.11 -19.35
C ASN A 228 20.25 2.05 -17.86
N SER A 229 20.10 0.83 -17.35
CA SER A 229 19.59 0.55 -16.00
C SER A 229 20.36 1.27 -14.90
N SER A 230 21.68 1.37 -15.02
CA SER A 230 22.54 1.99 -14.00
C SER A 230 22.31 3.48 -13.82
N LYS A 231 22.02 4.22 -14.89
CA LYS A 231 21.78 5.68 -14.82
C LYS A 231 20.29 6.04 -14.83
N GLU A 232 19.47 5.27 -15.52
CA GLU A 232 18.05 5.59 -15.72
C GLU A 232 17.18 5.14 -14.56
N PHE A 233 17.52 4.05 -13.87
CA PHE A 233 16.76 3.59 -12.71
C PHE A 233 16.81 4.63 -11.56
N PRO A 234 17.99 5.11 -11.11
CA PRO A 234 18.04 6.13 -10.07
C PRO A 234 17.38 7.45 -10.48
N ARG A 235 17.53 7.87 -11.74
CA ARG A 235 16.84 9.05 -12.27
C ARG A 235 15.31 8.88 -12.19
N GLY A 236 14.80 7.69 -12.51
CA GLY A 236 13.39 7.38 -12.34
C GLY A 236 12.93 7.48 -10.88
N MET A 237 13.74 7.00 -9.92
CA MET A 237 13.44 7.10 -8.49
C MET A 237 13.40 8.55 -7.98
N ILE A 238 14.29 9.43 -8.46
CA ILE A 238 14.28 10.85 -8.12
C ILE A 238 13.00 11.52 -8.62
N ILE A 239 12.62 11.26 -9.88
CA ILE A 239 11.41 11.84 -10.47
C ILE A 239 10.15 11.32 -9.77
N LEU A 240 10.11 10.02 -9.45
CA LEU A 240 9.09 9.44 -8.58
C LEU A 240 8.96 10.22 -7.27
N ALA A 241 10.10 10.51 -6.62
CA ALA A 241 10.11 11.22 -5.35
C ALA A 241 9.46 12.60 -5.44
N VAL A 242 9.81 13.36 -6.48
CA VAL A 242 9.22 14.68 -6.77
C VAL A 242 7.72 14.57 -7.04
N MET A 243 7.29 13.63 -7.87
CA MET A 243 5.87 13.47 -8.22
C MET A 243 5.00 13.15 -7.00
N VAL A 244 5.42 12.20 -6.17
CA VAL A 244 4.70 11.88 -4.92
C VAL A 244 4.66 13.07 -3.99
N THR A 245 5.76 13.83 -3.89
CA THR A 245 5.84 15.02 -3.02
C THR A 245 4.80 16.07 -3.41
N VAL A 246 4.80 16.46 -4.69
CA VAL A 246 3.89 17.48 -5.21
C VAL A 246 2.45 17.03 -5.06
N SER A 247 2.13 15.78 -5.44
CA SER A 247 0.75 15.27 -5.39
C SER A 247 0.24 15.07 -3.96
N ALA A 248 1.09 14.67 -3.01
CA ALA A 248 0.69 14.50 -1.61
C ALA A 248 0.38 15.85 -0.93
N ILE A 249 1.24 16.85 -1.14
CA ILE A 249 1.07 18.20 -0.57
C ILE A 249 -0.15 18.88 -1.20
N LEU A 250 -0.19 18.99 -2.53
CA LEU A 250 -1.31 19.67 -3.22
C LEU A 250 -2.62 18.93 -3.00
N GLY A 251 -2.62 17.60 -2.97
CA GLY A 251 -3.80 16.82 -2.66
C GLY A 251 -4.31 17.08 -1.25
N SER A 252 -3.43 17.19 -0.25
CA SER A 252 -3.85 17.44 1.13
C SER A 252 -4.40 18.86 1.32
N ILE A 253 -3.81 19.83 0.63
CA ILE A 253 -4.34 21.20 0.57
C ILE A 253 -5.73 21.21 -0.09
N ALA A 254 -5.89 20.51 -1.22
CA ALA A 254 -7.19 20.38 -1.90
C ALA A 254 -8.25 19.75 -0.98
N MET A 255 -7.89 18.73 -0.20
CA MET A 255 -8.79 18.17 0.82
C MET A 255 -9.16 19.20 1.89
N GLY A 256 -8.20 20.00 2.37
CA GLY A 256 -8.42 21.10 3.31
C GLY A 256 -9.33 22.21 2.79
N MET A 257 -9.28 22.46 1.49
CA MET A 257 -10.18 23.43 0.84
C MET A 257 -11.61 22.89 0.75
N MET A 258 -11.81 21.57 0.73
CA MET A 258 -13.12 20.96 0.54
C MET A 258 -13.79 20.48 1.84
N PHE A 259 -12.99 20.06 2.82
CA PHE A 259 -13.45 19.54 4.11
C PHE A 259 -12.80 20.33 5.23
N ASP A 260 -13.55 20.70 6.26
CA ASP A 260 -13.00 21.42 7.41
C ASP A 260 -12.09 20.50 8.26
N SER A 261 -10.82 20.90 8.41
CA SER A 261 -9.83 20.18 9.23
C SER A 261 -10.20 20.10 10.71
N ASN A 262 -11.04 21.01 11.21
CA ASN A 262 -11.48 21.02 12.60
C ASN A 262 -12.71 20.13 12.84
N ASN A 263 -13.39 19.71 11.78
CA ASN A 263 -14.59 18.89 11.84
C ASN A 263 -14.61 17.84 10.72
N ILE A 264 -13.62 16.95 10.77
CA ILE A 264 -13.45 15.88 9.77
C ILE A 264 -14.58 14.85 9.92
N PRO A 265 -15.28 14.49 8.82
CA PRO A 265 -16.30 13.45 8.86
C PRO A 265 -15.72 12.11 9.34
N LYS A 266 -16.41 11.44 10.27
CA LYS A 266 -15.93 10.18 10.89
C LYS A 266 -15.75 9.04 9.88
N ASP A 267 -16.47 9.07 8.76
CA ASP A 267 -16.40 8.08 7.69
C ASP A 267 -15.60 8.57 6.47
N LEU A 268 -14.80 9.63 6.62
CA LEU A 268 -14.01 10.19 5.52
C LEU A 268 -12.95 9.20 4.98
N MET A 269 -12.40 8.31 5.81
CA MET A 269 -11.48 7.27 5.34
C MET A 269 -12.17 6.27 4.39
N MET A 270 -13.40 5.87 4.71
CA MET A 270 -14.17 4.94 3.89
C MET A 270 -14.78 5.61 2.66
N ASN A 271 -15.36 6.80 2.84
CA ASN A 271 -16.23 7.45 1.85
C ASN A 271 -15.64 8.71 1.20
N GLY A 272 -14.53 9.25 1.73
CA GLY A 272 -14.04 10.59 1.38
C GLY A 272 -13.67 10.76 -0.08
N GLN A 273 -13.18 9.70 -0.74
CA GLN A 273 -12.90 9.74 -2.18
C GLN A 273 -14.18 10.04 -2.99
N TYR A 274 -15.31 9.45 -2.59
CA TYR A 274 -16.60 9.64 -3.27
C TYR A 274 -17.21 11.00 -2.94
N TYR A 275 -17.18 11.40 -1.65
CA TYR A 275 -17.58 12.76 -1.26
C TYR A 275 -16.80 13.83 -2.02
N ALA A 276 -15.50 13.59 -2.23
CA ALA A 276 -14.63 14.50 -2.94
C ALA A 276 -15.07 14.72 -4.40
N PHE A 277 -15.34 13.64 -5.14
CA PHE A 277 -15.81 13.75 -6.52
C PHE A 277 -17.27 14.21 -6.63
N GLN A 278 -18.10 13.93 -5.63
CA GLN A 278 -19.46 14.47 -5.56
C GLN A 278 -19.44 16.00 -5.42
N LYS A 279 -18.77 16.51 -4.39
CA LYS A 279 -18.63 17.95 -4.14
C LYS A 279 -17.94 18.67 -5.30
N LEU A 280 -16.91 18.06 -5.88
CA LEU A 280 -16.24 18.63 -7.05
C LEU A 280 -17.20 18.76 -8.23
N GLY A 281 -18.04 17.76 -8.47
CA GLY A 281 -19.05 17.83 -9.53
C GLY A 281 -20.10 18.91 -9.27
N GLU A 282 -20.50 19.11 -8.01
CA GLU A 282 -21.38 20.20 -7.58
C GLU A 282 -20.74 21.58 -7.80
N TYR A 283 -19.47 21.78 -7.41
CA TYR A 283 -18.74 23.05 -7.62
C TYR A 283 -18.68 23.48 -9.09
N TYR A 284 -18.52 22.51 -9.99
CA TYR A 284 -18.39 22.75 -11.42
C TYR A 284 -19.71 22.56 -12.20
N GLY A 285 -20.85 22.37 -11.51
CA GLY A 285 -22.17 22.31 -12.15
C GLY A 285 -22.45 21.05 -12.96
N VAL A 286 -21.64 19.99 -12.78
CA VAL A 286 -21.81 18.69 -13.46
C VAL A 286 -22.50 17.64 -12.58
N GLY A 287 -22.98 18.05 -11.40
CA GLY A 287 -23.71 17.21 -10.46
C GLY A 287 -22.92 15.96 -10.06
N LYS A 288 -23.57 14.79 -10.06
CA LYS A 288 -22.97 13.51 -9.63
C LYS A 288 -22.14 12.81 -10.72
N LEU A 289 -21.89 13.44 -11.87
CA LEU A 289 -21.17 12.81 -12.98
C LEU A 289 -19.78 12.33 -12.58
N LEU A 290 -18.98 13.19 -11.94
CA LEU A 290 -17.62 12.86 -11.51
C LEU A 290 -17.62 11.75 -10.45
N LEU A 291 -18.60 11.77 -9.53
CA LEU A 291 -18.79 10.70 -8.56
C LEU A 291 -19.01 9.34 -9.24
N ILE A 292 -19.94 9.26 -10.20
CA ILE A 292 -20.31 8.00 -10.86
C ILE A 292 -19.13 7.44 -11.67
N ILE A 293 -18.46 8.29 -12.45
CA ILE A 293 -17.28 7.88 -13.24
C ILE A 293 -16.19 7.36 -12.30
N TYR A 294 -15.92 8.06 -11.21
CA TYR A 294 -14.92 7.64 -10.23
C TYR A 294 -15.31 6.33 -9.55
N ALA A 295 -16.57 6.19 -9.12
CA ALA A 295 -17.04 4.99 -8.43
C ALA A 295 -16.94 3.74 -9.31
N LEU A 296 -17.32 3.83 -10.59
CA LEU A 296 -17.17 2.76 -11.57
C LEU A 296 -15.69 2.44 -11.83
N ALA A 297 -14.88 3.46 -12.09
CA ALA A 297 -13.45 3.28 -12.33
C ALA A 297 -12.76 2.64 -11.10
N ASN A 298 -13.07 3.12 -9.90
CA ASN A 298 -12.52 2.57 -8.67
C ASN A 298 -12.99 1.13 -8.45
N MET A 299 -14.27 0.82 -8.64
CA MET A 299 -14.79 -0.55 -8.53
C MET A 299 -14.01 -1.52 -9.42
N LEU A 300 -13.85 -1.18 -10.71
CA LEU A 300 -13.12 -2.00 -11.68
C LEU A 300 -11.63 -2.11 -11.34
N ALA A 301 -11.02 -1.03 -10.83
CA ALA A 301 -9.63 -1.03 -10.38
C ALA A 301 -9.45 -1.93 -9.15
N GLN A 302 -10.35 -1.89 -8.16
CA GLN A 302 -10.29 -2.76 -6.98
C GLN A 302 -10.50 -4.23 -7.35
N ILE A 303 -11.43 -4.55 -8.26
CA ILE A 303 -11.65 -5.90 -8.78
C ILE A 303 -10.37 -6.45 -9.43
N SER A 304 -9.76 -5.67 -10.33
CA SER A 304 -8.55 -6.10 -11.02
C SER A 304 -7.38 -6.26 -10.04
N ALA A 305 -7.22 -5.31 -9.12
CA ALA A 305 -6.20 -5.35 -8.08
C ALA A 305 -6.36 -6.58 -7.19
N LEU A 306 -7.60 -6.96 -6.82
CA LEU A 306 -7.89 -8.15 -6.02
C LEU A 306 -7.43 -9.43 -6.74
N VAL A 307 -7.85 -9.64 -7.98
CA VAL A 307 -7.49 -10.86 -8.74
C VAL A 307 -5.98 -10.98 -8.93
N PHE A 308 -5.31 -9.87 -9.30
CA PHE A 308 -3.86 -9.89 -9.44
C PHE A 308 -3.14 -10.13 -8.11
N SER A 309 -3.65 -9.55 -7.03
CA SER A 309 -3.09 -9.65 -5.68
C SER A 309 -3.21 -11.05 -5.08
N ILE A 310 -4.18 -11.85 -5.50
CA ILE A 310 -4.33 -13.24 -5.08
C ILE A 310 -3.24 -14.09 -5.71
N ASP A 311 -3.02 -13.94 -7.01
CA ASP A 311 -2.18 -14.84 -7.79
C ASP A 311 -0.69 -14.49 -7.72
N ALA A 312 -0.33 -13.23 -8.00
CA ALA A 312 1.06 -12.86 -8.25
C ALA A 312 1.98 -13.00 -7.02
N PRO A 313 1.64 -12.46 -5.82
CA PRO A 313 2.53 -12.57 -4.65
C PRO A 313 2.72 -14.01 -4.19
N LEU A 314 1.66 -14.82 -4.23
CA LEU A 314 1.70 -16.22 -3.83
C LEU A 314 2.56 -17.04 -4.79
N LYS A 315 2.42 -16.83 -6.11
CA LYS A 315 3.28 -17.48 -7.10
C LYS A 315 4.75 -17.10 -6.93
N VAL A 316 5.06 -15.83 -6.66
CA VAL A 316 6.45 -15.39 -6.39
C VAL A 316 7.03 -16.11 -5.16
N LEU A 317 6.26 -16.23 -4.08
CA LEU A 317 6.69 -16.98 -2.90
C LEU A 317 6.99 -18.45 -3.22
N LEU A 318 6.15 -19.09 -4.03
CA LEU A 318 6.22 -20.51 -4.33
C LEU A 318 7.16 -20.87 -5.49
N SER A 319 7.45 -19.95 -6.42
CA SER A 319 8.31 -20.20 -7.59
C SER A 319 9.79 -20.16 -7.26
N ASP A 320 10.20 -19.29 -6.32
CA ASP A 320 11.58 -19.15 -5.85
C ASP A 320 11.85 -19.94 -4.56
N ALA A 321 10.92 -20.84 -4.23
CA ALA A 321 10.92 -21.61 -3.01
C ALA A 321 11.96 -22.74 -3.04
N ASP A 322 12.95 -22.62 -2.18
CA ASP A 322 13.88 -23.71 -1.88
C ASP A 322 13.11 -24.82 -1.14
N SER A 323 13.31 -26.07 -1.56
CA SER A 323 12.62 -27.25 -1.02
C SER A 323 12.88 -27.47 0.47
N ARG A 324 13.87 -26.79 1.07
CA ARG A 324 14.09 -26.81 2.51
C ARG A 324 13.05 -26.01 3.30
N TYR A 325 12.38 -25.03 2.68
CA TYR A 325 11.50 -24.10 3.40
C TYR A 325 10.02 -24.20 3.02
N ILE A 326 9.70 -24.67 1.82
CA ILE A 326 8.30 -24.81 1.35
C ILE A 326 7.96 -26.28 1.09
N PRO A 327 6.90 -26.82 1.72
CA PRO A 327 6.41 -28.17 1.43
C PRO A 327 5.98 -28.33 -0.03
N LYS A 328 6.36 -29.45 -0.67
CA LYS A 328 5.96 -29.82 -2.06
C LYS A 328 4.44 -29.80 -2.26
N ALA A 329 3.67 -30.04 -1.20
CA ALA A 329 2.21 -29.95 -1.25
C ALA A 329 1.72 -28.53 -1.61
N LEU A 330 2.38 -27.47 -1.16
CA LEU A 330 1.97 -26.08 -1.45
C LEU A 330 2.22 -25.68 -2.89
N THR A 331 3.17 -26.33 -3.58
CA THR A 331 3.52 -26.05 -4.97
C THR A 331 2.65 -26.80 -5.98
N LYS A 332 1.70 -27.63 -5.53
CA LYS A 332 0.77 -28.34 -6.42
C LYS A 332 -0.14 -27.37 -7.17
N THR A 333 -0.04 -27.37 -8.49
CA THR A 333 -0.84 -26.51 -9.37
C THR A 333 -2.00 -27.25 -10.02
N ASN A 334 -3.06 -26.52 -10.36
CA ASN A 334 -4.12 -27.01 -11.24
C ASN A 334 -3.73 -26.88 -12.73
N LYS A 335 -4.64 -27.26 -13.63
CA LYS A 335 -4.45 -27.16 -15.10
C LYS A 335 -4.23 -25.74 -15.64
N TYR A 336 -4.50 -24.71 -14.83
CA TYR A 336 -4.30 -23.30 -15.17
C TYR A 336 -3.04 -22.72 -14.51
N GLY A 337 -2.23 -23.55 -13.84
CA GLY A 337 -1.01 -23.12 -13.14
C GLY A 337 -1.26 -22.41 -11.81
N ALA A 338 -2.47 -22.45 -11.26
CA ALA A 338 -2.77 -21.85 -9.95
C ALA A 338 -2.42 -22.82 -8.80
N PRO A 339 -1.67 -22.37 -7.76
CA PRO A 339 -1.26 -23.21 -6.63
C PRO A 339 -2.45 -23.51 -5.71
N ILE A 340 -3.00 -24.72 -5.79
CA ILE A 340 -4.27 -25.11 -5.16
C ILE A 340 -4.21 -24.96 -3.64
N ASN A 341 -3.20 -25.56 -3.01
CA ASN A 341 -3.05 -25.54 -1.55
C ASN A 341 -2.64 -24.15 -1.03
N GLY A 342 -1.89 -23.38 -1.83
CA GLY A 342 -1.61 -21.98 -1.52
C GLY A 342 -2.88 -21.11 -1.55
N TYR A 343 -3.81 -21.40 -2.45
CA TYR A 343 -5.10 -20.69 -2.53
C TYR A 343 -6.00 -21.05 -1.34
N TYR A 344 -6.03 -22.31 -0.91
CA TYR A 344 -6.72 -22.70 0.33
C TYR A 344 -6.13 -22.01 1.56
N MET A 345 -4.80 -21.97 1.68
CA MET A 345 -4.13 -21.23 2.76
C MET A 345 -4.53 -19.75 2.73
N THR A 346 -4.54 -19.13 1.55
CA THR A 346 -4.98 -17.74 1.37
C THR A 346 -6.44 -17.57 1.79
N ALA A 347 -7.32 -18.50 1.43
CA ALA A 347 -8.74 -18.46 1.80
C ALA A 347 -8.95 -18.47 3.30
N VAL A 348 -8.25 -19.36 4.01
CA VAL A 348 -8.35 -19.48 5.47
C VAL A 348 -7.87 -18.20 6.15
N LEU A 349 -6.68 -17.70 5.78
CA LEU A 349 -6.11 -16.50 6.41
C LEU A 349 -6.95 -15.25 6.16
N VAL A 350 -7.41 -15.04 4.91
CA VAL A 350 -8.27 -13.89 4.58
C VAL A 350 -9.64 -14.03 5.23
N GLY A 351 -10.23 -15.23 5.25
CA GLY A 351 -11.53 -15.48 5.88
C GLY A 351 -11.52 -15.20 7.38
N ILE A 352 -10.44 -15.58 8.07
CA ILE A 352 -10.23 -15.27 9.49
C ILE A 352 -10.20 -13.75 9.73
N LEU A 353 -9.44 -13.00 8.91
CA LEU A 353 -9.33 -11.54 9.05
C LEU A 353 -10.61 -10.79 8.68
N ILE A 354 -11.45 -11.35 7.82
CA ILE A 354 -12.76 -10.76 7.49
C ILE A 354 -13.75 -11.00 8.64
N MET A 355 -13.81 -12.22 9.18
CA MET A 355 -14.89 -12.63 10.09
C MET A 355 -14.62 -12.37 11.57
N ILE A 356 -13.41 -12.64 12.09
CA ILE A 356 -13.13 -12.53 13.54
C ILE A 356 -13.29 -11.08 14.04
N PRO A 357 -12.72 -10.05 13.38
CA PRO A 357 -12.85 -8.67 13.85
C PRO A 357 -14.29 -8.16 13.84
N ALA A 358 -15.12 -8.69 12.93
CA ALA A 358 -16.53 -8.34 12.80
C ALA A 358 -17.34 -8.64 14.06
N LEU A 359 -17.02 -9.72 14.76
CA LEU A 359 -17.68 -10.15 16.00
C LEU A 359 -17.50 -9.15 17.15
N GLY A 360 -16.35 -8.44 17.16
CA GLY A 360 -15.97 -7.49 18.21
C GLY A 360 -16.25 -6.02 17.86
N ILE A 361 -15.89 -5.56 16.65
CA ILE A 361 -15.99 -4.14 16.28
C ILE A 361 -17.43 -3.72 15.98
N ARG A 362 -18.23 -4.61 15.36
CA ARG A 362 -19.68 -4.46 15.12
C ARG A 362 -20.14 -3.19 14.39
N ASP A 363 -19.25 -2.48 13.71
CA ASP A 363 -19.55 -1.30 12.90
C ASP A 363 -18.74 -1.35 11.59
N MET A 364 -19.40 -1.07 10.46
CA MET A 364 -18.77 -1.19 9.13
C MET A 364 -17.69 -0.16 8.90
N ASN A 365 -17.90 1.09 9.34
CA ASN A 365 -16.92 2.15 9.17
C ASN A 365 -15.67 1.87 10.03
N ALA A 366 -15.87 1.51 11.30
CA ALA A 366 -14.80 1.14 12.20
C ALA A 366 -14.05 -0.13 11.73
N LEU A 367 -14.75 -1.10 11.11
CA LEU A 367 -14.11 -2.29 10.52
C LEU A 367 -13.22 -1.93 9.33
N PHE A 368 -13.71 -1.07 8.44
CA PHE A 368 -12.93 -0.56 7.31
C PHE A 368 -11.70 0.21 7.79
N ASP A 369 -11.90 1.14 8.72
CA ASP A 369 -10.83 1.97 9.27
C ASP A 369 -9.79 1.15 10.01
N TRP A 370 -10.23 0.17 10.82
CA TRP A 370 -9.34 -0.75 11.51
C TRP A 370 -8.50 -1.56 10.52
N LEU A 371 -9.11 -2.13 9.49
CA LEU A 371 -8.39 -2.95 8.52
C LEU A 371 -7.42 -2.12 7.67
N LEU A 372 -7.79 -0.88 7.33
CA LEU A 372 -6.90 0.07 6.66
C LEU A 372 -5.71 0.46 7.57
N LYS A 373 -5.96 0.74 8.85
CA LYS A 373 -4.89 1.04 9.83
C LYS A 373 -4.01 -0.18 10.09
N LEU A 374 -4.58 -1.39 10.17
CA LEU A 374 -3.82 -2.63 10.25
C LEU A 374 -2.91 -2.80 9.02
N ASN A 375 -3.42 -2.52 7.81
CA ASN A 375 -2.60 -2.51 6.60
C ASN A 375 -1.41 -1.56 6.74
N SER A 376 -1.61 -0.38 7.37
CA SER A 376 -0.53 0.57 7.61
C SER A 376 0.54 0.09 8.60
N VAL A 377 0.21 -0.87 9.46
CA VAL A 377 1.16 -1.50 10.40
C VAL A 377 1.90 -2.64 9.72
N VAL A 378 1.18 -3.54 9.05
CA VAL A 378 1.72 -4.81 8.55
C VAL A 378 2.47 -4.65 7.23
N MET A 379 1.99 -3.81 6.31
CA MET A 379 2.61 -3.65 5.00
C MET A 379 4.03 -3.11 5.08
N PRO A 380 4.33 -2.12 5.95
CA PRO A 380 5.70 -1.62 6.07
C PRO A 380 6.70 -2.60 6.67
N LEU A 381 6.27 -3.70 7.30
CA LEU A 381 7.18 -4.74 7.78
C LEU A 381 8.02 -5.34 6.64
N ARG A 382 7.53 -5.32 5.41
CA ARG A 382 8.31 -5.74 4.24
C ARG A 382 9.43 -4.75 3.86
N TYR A 383 9.29 -3.48 4.24
CA TYR A 383 10.31 -2.45 3.99
C TYR A 383 11.50 -2.60 4.92
N LEU A 384 11.32 -3.17 6.11
CA LEU A 384 12.42 -3.55 7.01
C LEU A 384 13.43 -4.46 6.31
N TRP A 385 12.97 -5.39 5.46
CA TRP A 385 13.86 -6.23 4.64
C TRP A 385 14.61 -5.43 3.58
N VAL A 386 14.02 -4.38 3.00
CA VAL A 386 14.72 -3.49 2.06
C VAL A 386 15.86 -2.76 2.77
N PHE A 387 15.57 -2.16 3.92
CA PHE A 387 16.59 -1.43 4.68
C PHE A 387 17.67 -2.38 5.23
N LEU A 388 17.29 -3.58 5.66
CA LEU A 388 18.25 -4.61 6.05
C LEU A 388 19.18 -4.99 4.89
N ALA A 389 18.63 -5.22 3.68
CA ALA A 389 19.43 -5.50 2.49
C ALA A 389 20.41 -4.34 2.18
N PHE A 390 19.96 -3.10 2.30
CA PHE A 390 20.81 -1.93 2.11
C PHE A 390 21.93 -1.81 3.16
N ILE A 391 21.60 -1.99 4.44
CA ILE A 391 22.56 -2.00 5.55
C ILE A 391 23.65 -3.05 5.30
N MET A 392 23.25 -4.25 4.87
CA MET A 392 24.19 -5.34 4.60
C MET A 392 25.01 -5.10 3.34
N LEU A 393 24.43 -4.50 2.30
CA LEU A 393 25.18 -4.03 1.12
C LEU A 393 26.30 -3.07 1.54
N LYS A 394 26.01 -2.11 2.43
CA LYS A 394 27.03 -1.15 2.92
C LYS A 394 28.07 -1.77 3.82
N LYS A 395 27.72 -2.80 4.60
CA LYS A 395 28.68 -3.55 5.42
C LYS A 395 29.58 -4.49 4.62
N ALA A 396 29.20 -4.87 3.39
CA ALA A 396 29.95 -5.81 2.57
C ALA A 396 31.26 -5.26 1.95
N ALA A 397 31.77 -4.12 2.43
CA ALA A 397 33.13 -3.59 2.19
C ALA A 397 33.66 -3.64 0.74
N GLY A 398 32.80 -3.35 -0.25
CA GLY A 398 33.21 -3.31 -1.67
C GLY A 398 33.10 -4.63 -2.43
N LYS A 399 32.54 -5.69 -1.82
CA LYS A 399 32.23 -6.96 -2.51
C LYS A 399 31.35 -6.76 -3.74
N PHE A 400 30.47 -5.76 -3.71
CA PHE A 400 29.52 -5.45 -4.78
C PHE A 400 29.88 -4.13 -5.47
N LYS A 401 29.81 -4.12 -6.80
CA LYS A 401 29.97 -2.90 -7.61
C LYS A 401 28.61 -2.27 -7.86
N ALA A 402 28.38 -1.09 -7.30
CA ALA A 402 27.20 -0.28 -7.54
C ALA A 402 27.52 0.79 -8.59
N ASP A 403 26.79 0.79 -9.71
CA ASP A 403 26.95 1.83 -10.74
C ASP A 403 26.33 3.17 -10.31
N TYR A 404 25.40 3.14 -9.35
CA TYR A 404 24.84 4.30 -8.69
C TYR A 404 24.97 4.15 -7.18
N LYS A 405 25.51 5.19 -6.52
CA LYS A 405 25.55 5.29 -5.05
C LYS A 405 24.61 6.40 -4.60
N PHE A 406 23.73 6.08 -3.65
CA PHE A 406 22.86 7.08 -3.02
C PHE A 406 23.69 8.16 -2.33
N VAL A 407 24.65 7.76 -1.50
CA VAL A 407 25.64 8.67 -0.91
C VAL A 407 27.04 8.11 -1.11
N LYS A 408 27.99 8.99 -1.45
CA LYS A 408 29.40 8.63 -1.66
C LYS A 408 30.07 8.05 -0.40
N ASN A 409 29.68 8.56 0.78
CA ASN A 409 30.18 8.07 2.06
C ASN A 409 29.35 6.88 2.55
N ASP A 410 29.92 5.68 2.51
CA ASP A 410 29.23 4.45 2.88
C ASP A 410 28.87 4.39 4.38
N LYS A 411 29.63 5.06 5.28
CA LYS A 411 29.27 5.16 6.71
C LYS A 411 28.03 6.03 6.91
N PHE A 412 27.95 7.15 6.20
CA PHE A 412 26.78 8.02 6.27
C PHE A 412 25.55 7.35 5.63
N ALA A 413 25.74 6.65 4.51
CA ALA A 413 24.69 5.84 3.91
C ALA A 413 24.17 4.76 4.88
N LEU A 414 25.08 4.08 5.60
CA LEU A 414 24.71 3.11 6.63
C LEU A 414 23.84 3.73 7.73
N ILE A 415 24.21 4.93 8.23
CA ILE A 415 23.42 5.65 9.25
C ILE A 415 22.00 5.92 8.74
N ILE A 416 21.86 6.39 7.49
CA ILE A 416 20.55 6.63 6.89
C ILE A 416 19.74 5.33 6.74
N GLY A 417 20.39 4.24 6.33
CA GLY A 417 19.75 2.93 6.24
C GLY A 417 19.23 2.42 7.58
N VAL A 418 20.03 2.58 8.64
CA VAL A 418 19.64 2.24 10.03
C VAL A 418 18.50 3.15 10.50
N TRP A 419 18.57 4.45 10.21
CA TRP A 419 17.49 5.40 10.51
C TRP A 419 16.17 4.96 9.88
N CYS A 420 16.14 4.68 8.58
CA CYS A 420 14.91 4.25 7.91
C CYS A 420 14.40 2.92 8.48
N PHE A 421 15.27 1.96 8.80
CA PHE A 421 14.88 0.72 9.46
C PHE A 421 14.20 0.97 10.82
N VAL A 422 14.85 1.75 11.69
CA VAL A 422 14.34 2.07 13.04
C VAL A 422 13.06 2.89 12.95
N PHE A 423 13.00 3.87 12.05
CA PHE A 423 11.82 4.70 11.84
C PHE A 423 10.62 3.89 11.34
N THR A 424 10.80 2.96 10.40
CA THR A 424 9.73 2.06 9.97
C THR A 424 9.26 1.18 11.12
N ALA A 425 10.18 0.59 11.88
CA ALA A 425 9.81 -0.25 13.03
C ALA A 425 9.04 0.57 14.08
N PHE A 426 9.50 1.78 14.38
CA PHE A 426 8.82 2.72 15.27
C PHE A 426 7.42 3.07 14.76
N ALA A 427 7.27 3.46 13.49
CA ALA A 427 5.97 3.79 12.90
C ALA A 427 5.01 2.58 12.94
N CYS A 428 5.48 1.37 12.63
CA CYS A 428 4.69 0.14 12.75
C CYS A 428 4.20 -0.09 14.19
N ILE A 429 5.08 0.03 15.19
CA ILE A 429 4.74 -0.15 16.61
C ILE A 429 3.73 0.91 17.04
N MET A 430 3.97 2.18 16.70
CA MET A 430 3.07 3.27 17.04
C MET A 430 1.69 3.11 16.38
N GLY A 431 1.64 2.62 15.14
CA GLY A 431 0.39 2.34 14.43
C GLY A 431 -0.42 1.19 15.02
N MET A 432 0.15 0.37 15.92
CA MET A 432 -0.61 -0.67 16.62
C MET A 432 -1.60 -0.07 17.63
N PHE A 433 -1.36 1.16 18.09
CA PHE A 433 -2.24 1.86 19.02
C PHE A 433 -3.36 2.56 18.24
N PRO A 434 -4.62 2.14 18.41
CA PRO A 434 -5.72 2.70 17.66
C PRO A 434 -6.01 4.14 18.11
N ASN A 435 -6.20 5.00 17.11
CA ASN A 435 -6.68 6.36 17.26
C ASN A 435 -8.13 6.46 16.73
N GLY A 436 -8.95 7.32 17.34
CA GLY A 436 -10.37 7.47 16.99
C GLY A 436 -11.34 6.52 17.73
N VAL A 437 -10.84 5.73 18.67
CA VAL A 437 -11.64 4.99 19.66
C VAL A 437 -11.26 5.51 21.04
N GLU A 438 -12.22 5.56 21.96
CA GLU A 438 -11.99 5.99 23.34
C GLU A 438 -10.88 5.16 23.99
N THR A 439 -9.82 5.84 24.45
CA THR A 439 -8.64 5.21 25.05
C THR A 439 -9.05 4.42 26.30
N TYR A 440 -8.45 3.24 26.50
CA TYR A 440 -8.75 2.31 27.60
C TYR A 440 -10.13 1.65 27.59
N SER A 441 -10.98 1.91 26.59
CA SER A 441 -12.22 1.16 26.41
C SER A 441 -11.97 -0.31 26.03
N SER A 442 -12.97 -1.18 26.23
CA SER A 442 -12.89 -2.59 25.80
C SER A 442 -12.61 -2.73 24.30
N GLN A 443 -13.14 -1.83 23.48
CA GLN A 443 -12.89 -1.80 22.04
C GLN A 443 -11.46 -1.40 21.71
N TRP A 444 -10.88 -0.45 22.47
CA TRP A 444 -9.50 -0.03 22.31
C TRP A 444 -8.52 -1.18 22.59
N TRP A 445 -8.73 -1.89 23.70
CA TRP A 445 -7.94 -3.10 24.03
C TRP A 445 -8.12 -4.21 23.01
N PHE A 446 -9.35 -4.45 22.55
CA PHE A 446 -9.62 -5.44 21.51
C PHE A 446 -8.85 -5.13 20.21
N GLN A 447 -8.86 -3.87 19.76
CA GLN A 447 -8.11 -3.46 18.58
C GLN A 447 -6.59 -3.56 18.77
N ILE A 448 -6.05 -3.20 19.94
CA ILE A 448 -4.62 -3.40 20.25
C ILE A 448 -4.25 -4.88 20.15
N VAL A 449 -5.04 -5.77 20.77
CA VAL A 449 -4.79 -7.21 20.71
C VAL A 449 -4.78 -7.68 19.26
N LEU A 450 -5.74 -7.26 18.43
CA LEU A 450 -5.75 -7.62 17.02
C LEU A 450 -4.55 -7.05 16.25
N ASN A 451 -4.19 -5.78 16.50
CA ASN A 451 -3.10 -5.08 15.82
C ASN A 451 -1.72 -5.63 16.18
N VAL A 452 -1.56 -6.20 17.37
CA VAL A 452 -0.35 -6.89 17.81
C VAL A 452 -0.39 -8.34 17.31
N LEU A 453 -1.42 -9.09 17.70
CA LEU A 453 -1.51 -10.54 17.44
C LEU A 453 -1.43 -10.86 15.96
N THR A 454 -2.11 -10.08 15.11
CA THR A 454 -2.19 -10.36 13.67
C THR A 454 -0.82 -10.36 12.99
N PRO A 455 0.00 -9.29 13.02
CA PRO A 455 1.34 -9.32 12.45
C PRO A 455 2.22 -10.43 13.03
N PHE A 456 2.24 -10.62 14.35
CA PHE A 456 3.06 -11.67 14.97
C PHE A 456 2.63 -13.09 14.57
N ALA A 457 1.32 -13.36 14.52
CA ALA A 457 0.79 -14.64 14.06
C ALA A 457 1.11 -14.88 12.58
N LEU A 458 0.86 -13.89 11.71
CA LEU A 458 1.15 -13.98 10.28
C LEU A 458 2.64 -14.23 10.00
N LEU A 459 3.54 -13.49 10.67
CA LEU A 459 4.98 -13.72 10.54
C LEU A 459 5.39 -15.08 11.12
N GLY A 460 4.86 -15.45 12.29
CA GLY A 460 5.18 -16.71 12.98
C GLY A 460 4.79 -17.96 12.18
N LEU A 461 3.71 -17.91 11.40
CA LEU A 461 3.31 -19.01 10.50
C LEU A 461 4.41 -19.39 9.50
N GLY A 462 5.27 -18.45 9.11
CA GLY A 462 6.41 -18.71 8.22
C GLY A 462 7.48 -19.61 8.82
N LEU A 463 7.53 -19.72 10.16
CA LEU A 463 8.46 -20.61 10.84
C LEU A 463 7.98 -22.07 10.85
N ILE A 464 6.70 -22.31 10.52
CA ILE A 464 6.07 -23.63 10.52
C ILE A 464 6.37 -24.37 9.21
N LEU A 465 6.33 -23.67 8.06
CA LEU A 465 6.50 -24.31 6.76
C LEU A 465 7.83 -25.06 6.58
N PRO A 466 8.99 -24.54 7.03
CA PRO A 466 10.24 -25.30 6.95
C PRO A 466 10.22 -26.61 7.75
N LYS A 467 9.55 -26.63 8.91
CA LYS A 467 9.40 -27.84 9.74
C LYS A 467 8.50 -28.89 9.08
N ILE A 468 7.52 -28.45 8.29
CA ILE A 468 6.68 -29.35 7.49
C ILE A 468 7.50 -29.84 6.29
N ALA A 469 8.23 -28.95 5.62
CA ALA A 469 9.05 -29.27 4.47
C ALA A 469 10.10 -30.33 4.81
N SER A 470 10.80 -30.19 5.96
CA SER A 470 11.80 -31.17 6.41
C SER A 470 11.25 -32.58 6.67
N LYS A 471 9.93 -32.74 6.83
CA LYS A 471 9.27 -34.03 7.02
C LYS A 471 8.61 -34.58 5.76
N THR A 472 8.35 -33.74 4.76
CA THR A 472 7.51 -34.06 3.60
C THR A 472 8.24 -34.02 2.27
N ASN A 473 9.40 -33.36 2.21
CA ASN A 473 10.21 -33.22 1.02
C ASN A 473 11.39 -34.18 1.02
#